data_AF-A0A948PSW9-F1
#
_entry.id   AF-A0A948PSW9-F1
#
_cell.length_a   1.000
_cell.length_b   1.000
_cell.length_c   1.000
_cell.angle_alpha   90.00
_cell.angle_beta   90.00
_cell.angle_gamma   90.00
#
_symmetry.space_group_name_H-M   'P 1'
#
loop_
_entity.id
_entity.type
_entity.pdbx_description
1 polymer ?
#
loop_
_entity_poly.entity_id
_entity_poly.type
_entity_poly.pdbx_seq_one_letter_code
_entity_poly.pdbx_strand_id
1 'polypeptide(L)' 'MQKDRQGFDYYLTRERIQAYQEKPPKLRLAWLYFGNLLRKQYPERIIKLQDTFRNEKEVIV' A
#
# COMPACT_ATOMS: atom_id res chain seq x y z
N MET A 1 -10.68 22.66 -21.45
CA MET A 1 -9.54 22.61 -20.51
C MET A 1 -9.42 21.18 -20.02
N GLN A 2 -8.36 20.46 -20.40
CA GLN A 2 -8.06 19.17 -19.78
C GLN A 2 -7.67 19.45 -18.33
N LYS A 3 -8.38 18.85 -17.37
CA LYS A 3 -7.93 18.84 -15.98
C LYS A 3 -6.69 17.96 -15.93
N ASP A 4 -5.52 18.55 -15.73
CA ASP A 4 -4.30 17.80 -15.46
C ASP A 4 -4.58 16.86 -14.29
N ARG A 5 -4.48 15.55 -14.54
CA ARG A 5 -4.65 14.53 -13.51
C ARG A 5 -3.47 14.70 -12.55
N GLN A 6 -3.68 15.34 -11.40
CA GLN A 6 -2.72 15.38 -10.30
C GLN A 6 -2.66 13.99 -9.66
N GLY A 7 -1.87 13.10 -10.27
CA GLY A 7 -1.57 11.78 -9.78
C GLY A 7 -0.07 11.62 -9.58
N PHE A 8 0.32 10.67 -8.73
CA PHE A 8 1.70 10.23 -8.61
C PHE A 8 1.83 8.92 -9.38
N ASP A 9 2.68 8.91 -10.40
CA ASP A 9 3.05 7.68 -11.09
C ASP A 9 4.14 6.97 -10.29
N TYR A 10 3.75 5.92 -9.57
CA TYR A 10 4.69 5.05 -8.87
C TYR A 10 5.14 3.94 -9.83
N TYR A 11 6.42 3.92 -10.17
CA TYR A 11 7.02 2.81 -10.91
C TYR A 11 7.79 1.90 -9.95
N LEU A 12 7.50 0.59 -10.01
CA LEU A 12 8.29 -0.43 -9.33
C LEU A 12 9.08 -1.21 -10.36
N THR A 13 10.40 -1.09 -10.32
CA THR A 13 11.28 -1.90 -11.16
C THR A 13 11.40 -3.32 -10.60
N ARG A 14 11.72 -4.30 -11.45
CA ARG A 14 11.89 -5.69 -11.02
C ARG A 14 13.00 -5.82 -9.98
N GLU A 15 14.06 -5.05 -10.13
CA GLU A 15 15.21 -5.01 -9.22
C GLU A 15 14.80 -4.53 -7.82
N ARG A 16 13.91 -3.53 -7.74
CA ARG A 16 13.38 -3.04 -6.46
C ARG A 16 12.51 -4.08 -5.77
N ILE A 17 11.73 -4.83 -6.54
CA ILE A 17 10.91 -5.92 -6.01
C ILE A 17 11.81 -7.03 -5.46
N GLN A 18 12.82 -7.45 -6.21
CA GLN A 18 13.79 -8.47 -5.78
C GLN A 18 14.54 -8.05 -4.52
N ALA A 19 15.06 -6.82 -4.49
CA ALA A 19 15.77 -6.27 -3.33
C ALA A 19 14.89 -6.21 -2.06
N TYR A 20 13.56 -6.05 -2.22
CA TYR A 20 12.61 -6.15 -1.12
C TYR A 20 12.40 -7.61 -0.66
N GLN A 21 12.28 -8.55 -1.60
CA GLN A 21 12.08 -9.97 -1.31
C GLN A 21 13.28 -10.60 -0.58
N GLU A 22 14.49 -10.12 -0.88
CA GLU A 22 15.73 -10.52 -0.21
C GLU A 22 15.81 -10.06 1.25
N LYS A 23 14.95 -9.12 1.69
CA LYS A 23 14.97 -8.65 3.08
C LYS A 23 14.62 -9.78 4.05
N PRO A 24 15.32 -9.86 5.21
CA PRO A 24 15.06 -10.88 6.21
C PRO A 24 13.57 -10.91 6.62
N PRO A 25 12.96 -12.10 6.78
CA PRO A 25 11.55 -12.21 7.17
C PRO A 25 11.21 -11.42 8.44
N LYS A 26 12.11 -11.41 9.43
CA LYS A 26 11.95 -10.63 10.67
C LYS A 26 11.74 -9.14 10.43
N LEU A 27 12.49 -8.57 9.47
CA LEU A 27 12.37 -7.14 9.13
C LEU A 27 11.02 -6.85 8.44
N ARG A 28 10.60 -7.72 7.51
CA ARG A 28 9.31 -7.60 6.83
C ARG A 28 8.14 -7.72 7.81
N LEU A 29 8.24 -8.63 8.78
CA LEU A 29 7.27 -8.76 9.86
C LEU A 29 7.22 -7.53 10.77
N ALA A 30 8.37 -6.92 11.08
CA ALA A 30 8.41 -5.68 11.85
C ALA A 30 7.71 -4.54 11.10
N TRP A 31 7.95 -4.38 9.79
CA TRP A 31 7.26 -3.38 8.98
C TRP A 31 5.74 -3.62 8.93
N LEU A 32 5.31 -4.87 8.77
CA LEU A 32 3.89 -5.23 8.83
C LEU A 32 3.26 -4.86 10.18
N TYR A 33 3.97 -5.15 11.27
CA TYR A 33 3.52 -4.79 12.62
C TYR A 33 3.36 -3.27 12.79
N PHE A 34 4.36 -2.48 12.39
CA PHE A 34 4.28 -1.02 12.46
C PHE A 34 3.16 -0.45 11.58
N GLY A 35 2.96 -1.00 10.37
CA GLY A 35 1.84 -0.63 9.51
C GLY A 35 0.48 -0.90 10.16
N ASN A 36 0.34 -2.03 10.86
CA ASN A 36 -0.88 -2.35 11.60
C ASN A 36 -1.10 -1.41 12.79
N LEU A 37 -0.05 -1.03 13.51
CA LEU A 37 -0.14 -0.04 14.59
C LEU A 37 -0.59 1.32 14.06
N LEU A 38 0.02 1.80 12.98
CA LEU A 38 -0.34 3.05 12.33
C LEU A 38 -1.82 3.05 11.92
N ARG A 39 -2.28 1.95 11.32
CA ARG A 39 -3.67 1.81 10.88
C ARG A 39 -4.68 1.92 12.03
N LYS A 40 -4.36 1.39 13.21
CA LYS A 40 -5.23 1.50 14.40
C LYS A 40 -5.46 2.93 14.86
N GLN A 41 -4.57 3.85 14.49
CA GLN A 41 -4.66 5.27 14.87
C GLN A 41 -5.39 6.11 13.81
N TYR A 42 -5.75 5.53 12.66
CA TYR A 42 -6.49 6.28 11.65
C TYR A 42 -7.96 6.47 12.04
N PRO A 43 -8.60 7.57 11.59
CA PRO A 43 -10.03 7.74 11.73
C PRO A 43 -10.81 6.60 11.06
N GLU A 44 -11.94 6.20 11.64
CA GLU A 44 -12.77 5.10 11.11
C GLU A 44 -13.13 5.25 9.63
N ARG A 45 -13.37 6.49 9.17
CA ARG A 45 -13.64 6.78 7.76
C ARG A 45 -12.50 6.34 6.84
N ILE A 46 -11.25 6.57 7.25
CA ILE A 46 -10.06 6.18 6.48
C ILE A 46 -9.88 4.67 6.49
N ILE A 47 -10.09 4.03 7.65
CA ILE A 47 -10.03 2.58 7.79
C ILE A 47 -11.05 1.90 6.86
N LYS A 48 -12.32 2.36 6.89
CA LYS A 48 -13.39 1.87 6.01
C LYS A 48 -13.05 2.02 4.54
N LEU A 49 -12.56 3.20 4.14
CA LEU A 49 -12.14 3.45 2.76
C LEU A 49 -11.02 2.48 2.32
N GLN A 50 -10.00 2.29 3.16
CA GLN A 50 -8.92 1.32 2.88
C GLN A 50 -9.44 -0.12 2.79
N ASP A 51 -10.45 -0.48 3.58
CA ASP A 51 -11.04 -1.82 3.56
C ASP A 51 -11.87 -2.08 2.31
N THR A 52 -12.54 -1.06 1.78
CA THR A 52 -13.19 -1.15 0.46
C THR A 52 -12.17 -1.55 -0.60
N PHE A 53 -11.01 -0.89 -0.66
CA PHE A 53 -9.95 -1.23 -1.61
C PHE A 53 -9.27 -2.60 -1.37
N ARG A 54 -9.36 -3.17 -0.15
CA ARG A 54 -8.80 -4.50 0.17
C ARG A 54 -9.77 -5.64 -0.12
N ASN A 55 -11.06 -5.40 0.05
CA ASN A 55 -12.11 -6.40 -0.08
C ASN A 55 -12.71 -6.46 -1.49
N GLU A 56 -12.56 -5.40 -2.29
CA GLU A 56 -12.86 -5.45 -3.71
C GLU A 56 -11.83 -6.32 -4.44
N LYS A 57 -12.26 -7.55 -4.76
CA LYS A 57 -11.45 -8.56 -5.46
C LYS A 57 -11.16 -8.24 -6.92
N GLU A 58 -11.71 -7.18 -7.51
CA GLU A 58 -11.48 -6.82 -8.91
C GLU A 58 -11.64 -5.31 -9.11
N VAL A 59 -10.53 -4.57 -9.13
CA VAL A 59 -10.46 -3.38 -9.99
C VAL A 59 -9.64 -3.82 -11.20
N ILE A 60 -10.36 -4.13 -12.26
CA ILE A 60 -9.85 -4.40 -13.61
C ILE A 60 -8.93 -3.24 -14.00
N VAL A 61 -7.73 -3.60 -14.46
CA VAL A 61 -6.73 -2.72 -15.08
C VAL A 61 -7.29 -2.03 -16.31
#